data_AF-A0A382KD26-F1
#
_entry.id   AF-A0A382KD26-F1
#
_cell.length_a   1.000
_cell.length_b   1.000
_cell.length_c   1.000
_cell.angle_alpha   90.00
_cell.angle_beta   90.00
_cell.angle_gamma   90.00
#
_symmetry.space_group_name_H-M   'P 1'
#
loop_
_entity.id
_entity.type
_entity.pdbx_description
1 polymer ?
#
loop_
_entity_poly.entity_id
_entity_poly.type
_entity_poly.pdbx_seq_one_letter_code
_entity_poly.pdbx_strand_id
1 'polypeptide(L)'
;EFRKVGRLGCPSCYRAFAKPLKRLLKRIHGSDHHVGREPGMETLVSADPPPADTGIDQLDQLRTELAQAVEDEEYERAAQLRDQIAQLQVEDAPDA
;
A
#
# COMPACT_ATOMS: atom_id res chain seq x y z
N GLU A 1 -0.12 -27.84 6.70
CA GLU A 1 -0.62 -27.04 7.82
C GLU A 1 -1.40 -25.78 7.39
N PHE A 2 -0.80 -24.76 6.76
CA PHE A 2 -1.57 -23.55 6.34
C PHE A 2 -2.77 -23.84 5.41
N ARG A 3 -2.61 -24.70 4.40
CA ARG A 3 -3.74 -25.10 3.51
C ARG A 3 -4.84 -25.91 4.23
N LYS A 4 -4.56 -26.45 5.41
CA LYS A 4 -5.52 -27.25 6.19
C LYS A 4 -6.25 -26.41 7.25
N VAL A 5 -5.57 -25.40 7.83
CA VAL A 5 -6.10 -24.62 8.96
C VAL A 5 -6.40 -23.17 8.59
N GLY A 6 -5.80 -22.65 7.51
CA GLY A 6 -6.01 -21.29 7.00
C GLY A 6 -5.40 -20.18 7.87
N ARG A 7 -4.62 -20.52 8.91
CA ARG A 7 -4.07 -19.56 9.89
C ARG A 7 -2.55 -19.52 9.83
N LEU A 8 -2.00 -18.31 9.96
CA LEU A 8 -0.57 -18.08 10.14
C LEU A 8 -0.26 -17.99 11.64
N GLY A 9 0.97 -18.37 12.02
CA GLY A 9 1.34 -18.58 13.43
C GLY A 9 1.41 -17.29 14.26
N CYS A 10 1.89 -16.19 13.68
CA CYS A 10 2.01 -14.89 14.35
C CYS A 10 1.82 -13.73 13.34
N PRO A 11 1.73 -12.46 13.80
CA PRO A 11 1.51 -11.32 12.92
C PRO A 11 2.60 -11.13 11.86
N SER A 12 3.89 -11.34 12.21
CA SER A 12 5.01 -11.16 11.27
C SER A 12 4.98 -12.20 10.13
N CYS A 13 4.35 -13.35 10.33
CA CYS A 13 4.16 -14.33 9.27
C CYS A 13 3.32 -13.78 8.11
N TYR A 14 2.36 -12.88 8.35
CA TYR A 14 1.57 -12.28 7.25
C TYR A 14 2.46 -11.46 6.30
N ARG A 15 3.46 -10.75 6.86
CA ARG A 15 4.46 -10.01 6.07
C ARG A 15 5.40 -10.96 5.35
N ALA A 16 5.99 -11.92 6.06
CA ALA A 16 6.94 -12.88 5.49
C ALA A 16 6.34 -13.70 4.33
N PHE A 17 5.04 -14.02 4.40
CA PHE A 17 4.34 -14.80 3.39
C PHE A 17 3.43 -13.96 2.48
N ALA A 18 3.55 -12.63 2.48
CA ALA A 18 2.67 -11.74 1.69
C ALA A 18 2.65 -12.10 0.20
N LYS A 19 3.82 -12.34 -0.40
CA LYS A 19 3.96 -12.69 -1.83
C LYS A 19 3.26 -14.01 -2.23
N PRO A 20 3.50 -15.15 -1.54
CA PRO A 20 2.75 -16.37 -1.82
C PRO A 20 1.27 -16.25 -1.43
N LEU A 21 0.93 -15.47 -0.40
CA LEU A 21 -0.45 -15.27 0.04
C LEU A 21 -1.29 -14.50 -0.98
N LYS A 22 -0.77 -13.41 -1.55
CA LYS A 22 -1.42 -12.66 -2.64
C LYS A 22 -1.80 -13.56 -3.82
N ARG A 23 -0.87 -14.44 -4.24
CA ARG A 23 -1.13 -15.41 -5.32
C ARG A 23 -2.22 -16.43 -4.97
N LEU A 24 -2.26 -16.86 -3.72
CA LEU A 24 -3.27 -17.81 -3.26
C LEU A 24 -4.65 -17.15 -3.17
N LEU A 25 -4.72 -15.96 -2.55
CA LEU A 25 -5.97 -15.20 -2.40
C LEU A 25 -6.57 -14.85 -3.75
N LYS A 26 -5.76 -14.37 -4.69
CA LYS A 26 -6.21 -14.09 -6.07
C LYS A 26 -6.75 -15.33 -6.79
N ARG A 27 -6.23 -16.52 -6.50
CA ARG A 27 -6.75 -17.78 -7.07
C ARG A 27 -8.08 -18.20 -6.46
N ILE A 28 -8.29 -17.96 -5.17
CA ILE A 28 -9.51 -18.38 -4.45
C ILE A 28 -10.63 -17.36 -4.63
N HIS A 29 -10.32 -16.07 -4.48
CA HIS A 29 -11.29 -14.97 -4.44
C HIS A 29 -11.30 -14.13 -5.72
N GLY A 30 -10.44 -14.42 -6.71
CA GLY A 30 -10.33 -13.66 -7.96
C GLY A 30 -9.58 -12.33 -7.84
N SER A 31 -9.51 -11.77 -6.63
CA SER A 31 -8.77 -10.57 -6.27
C SER A 31 -8.00 -10.78 -4.98
N ASP A 32 -6.91 -10.04 -4.81
CA ASP A 32 -6.16 -9.94 -3.56
C ASP A 32 -6.51 -8.67 -2.77
N HIS A 33 -7.43 -7.86 -3.28
CA HIS A 33 -7.99 -6.67 -2.63
C HIS A 33 -9.51 -6.74 -2.60
N HIS A 34 -10.11 -6.36 -1.47
CA HIS A 34 -11.55 -6.18 -1.38
C HIS A 34 -11.93 -4.87 -2.07
N VAL A 35 -12.80 -4.95 -3.06
CA VAL A 35 -13.46 -3.80 -3.67
C VAL A 35 -14.93 -3.87 -3.27
N GLY A 36 -15.32 -3.11 -2.25
CA GLY A 36 -16.65 -3.22 -1.66
C GLY A 36 -16.85 -2.35 -0.42
N ARG A 37 -18.00 -2.54 0.24
CA ARG A 37 -18.39 -1.80 1.44
C ARG A 37 -17.61 -2.33 2.63
N GLU A 38 -16.61 -1.57 3.05
CA GLU A 38 -15.85 -1.86 4.27
C GLU A 38 -16.61 -1.36 5.51
N PRO A 39 -16.52 -2.06 6.65
CA PRO A 39 -17.09 -1.57 7.90
C PRO A 39 -16.39 -0.24 8.28
N GLY A 40 -17.16 0.85 8.30
CA GLY A 40 -16.68 2.23 8.47
C GLY A 40 -16.96 3.15 7.28
N MET A 41 -17.38 2.60 6.12
CA MET A 41 -17.54 3.37 4.88
C MET A 41 -18.89 4.11 4.74
N GLU A 42 -19.87 3.84 5.61
CA GLU A 42 -21.17 4.54 5.57
C GLU A 42 -21.13 5.99 6.09
N THR A 43 -20.03 6.39 6.73
CA THR A 43 -19.80 7.74 7.24
C THR A 43 -18.89 8.61 6.36
N LEU A 44 -18.35 8.10 5.25
CA LEU A 44 -17.27 8.74 4.49
C LEU A 44 -17.72 9.33 3.15
N VAL A 45 -18.95 9.88 3.08
CA VAL A 45 -19.34 10.76 1.96
C VAL A 45 -18.56 12.08 1.99
N SER A 46 -17.79 12.34 3.03
CA SER A 46 -16.78 13.40 3.06
C SER A 46 -15.65 13.00 4.01
N ALA A 47 -14.42 13.11 3.51
CA ALA A 47 -13.15 12.96 4.21
C ALA A 47 -12.75 11.52 4.63
N ASP A 48 -11.52 11.22 4.23
CA ASP A 48 -10.61 10.15 4.67
C ASP A 48 -10.79 8.72 4.10
N PRO A 49 -9.83 8.22 3.29
CA PRO A 49 -9.77 6.81 2.92
C PRO A 49 -9.48 5.92 4.14
N PRO A 50 -9.86 4.62 4.08
CA PRO A 50 -9.77 3.67 5.19
C PRO A 50 -8.32 3.48 5.69
N PRO A 51 -8.10 2.91 6.89
CA PRO A 51 -6.76 2.65 7.42
C PRO A 51 -6.14 1.44 6.68
N ALA A 52 -5.83 1.63 5.41
CA ALA A 52 -5.00 0.74 4.63
C ALA A 52 -3.57 1.29 4.70
N ASP A 53 -2.65 0.49 5.23
CA ASP A 53 -1.22 0.51 4.90
C ASP A 53 -0.68 1.89 4.45
N THR A 54 -0.66 2.85 5.38
CA THR A 54 -0.54 4.29 5.08
C THR A 54 0.69 4.68 4.27
N GLY A 55 1.74 3.84 4.26
CA GLY A 55 2.93 4.07 3.42
C GLY A 55 2.69 3.86 1.92
N ILE A 56 1.84 2.90 1.52
CA ILE A 56 1.64 2.57 0.11
C ILE A 56 0.81 3.65 -0.60
N ASP A 57 -0.27 4.11 0.03
CA ASP A 57 -1.12 5.17 -0.51
C ASP A 57 -0.38 6.52 -0.56
N GLN A 58 0.49 6.82 0.41
CA GLN A 58 1.31 8.03 0.42
C GLN A 58 2.38 8.03 -0.66
N LEU A 59 3.05 6.89 -0.89
CA LEU A 59 4.04 6.76 -1.96
C LEU A 59 3.42 6.92 -3.36
N ASP A 60 2.21 6.38 -3.56
CA ASP A 60 1.52 6.51 -4.84
C ASP A 60 1.04 7.96 -5.08
N GLN A 61 0.57 8.66 -4.04
CA GLN A 61 0.27 10.10 -4.12
C GLN A 61 1.50 10.92 -4.50
N LEU A 62 2.63 10.73 -3.81
CA LEU A 62 3.88 11.46 -4.10
C LEU A 62 4.39 11.18 -5.52
N ARG A 63 4.21 9.97 -6.04
CA ARG A 63 4.55 9.64 -7.44
C ARG A 63 3.69 10.40 -8.44
N THR A 64 2.40 10.55 -8.17
CA THR A 64 1.50 11.36 -9.00
C THR A 64 1.90 12.83 -8.97
N GLU A 65 2.18 13.38 -7.79
CA GLU A 65 2.64 14.77 -7.65
C GLU A 65 3.98 15.00 -8.36
N LEU A 66 4.89 14.03 -8.30
CA LEU A 66 6.16 14.10 -9.01
C LEU A 66 5.95 14.19 -10.53
N ALA A 67 5.04 13.37 -11.07
CA ALA A 67 4.75 13.38 -12.50
C ALA A 67 4.17 14.73 -12.94
N GLN A 68 3.25 15.31 -12.15
CA GLN A 68 2.71 16.65 -12.40
C GLN A 68 3.79 17.73 -12.33
N ALA A 69 4.64 17.72 -11.30
CA ALA A 69 5.71 18.70 -11.18
C ALA A 69 6.72 18.64 -12.35
N VAL A 70 6.92 17.46 -12.95
CA VAL A 70 7.73 17.30 -14.16
C VAL A 70 6.99 17.82 -15.41
N GLU A 71 5.69 17.56 -15.54
CA GLU A 71 4.86 18.08 -16.64
C GLU A 71 4.77 19.62 -16.61
N ASP A 72 4.69 20.20 -15.42
CA ASP A 72 4.62 21.65 -15.19
C ASP A 72 6.00 22.35 -15.22
N GLU A 73 7.07 21.60 -15.53
CA GLU A 73 8.47 22.07 -15.54
C GLU A 73 8.97 22.66 -14.21
N GLU A 74 8.33 22.29 -13.09
CA GLU A 74 8.71 22.67 -11.72
C GLU A 74 9.84 21.77 -11.18
N TYR A 75 11.03 21.84 -11.79
CA TYR A 75 12.14 20.93 -11.49
C TYR A 75 12.63 20.98 -10.03
N GLU A 76 12.54 22.14 -9.37
CA GLU A 76 12.91 22.28 -7.95
C GLU A 76 11.95 21.48 -7.05
N ARG A 77 10.64 21.54 -7.35
CA ARG A 77 9.61 20.77 -6.64
C ARG A 77 9.74 19.28 -6.94
N ALA A 78 10.00 18.92 -8.19
CA ALA A 78 10.23 17.53 -8.57
C ALA A 78 11.43 16.92 -7.83
N ALA A 79 12.51 17.69 -7.61
CA ALA A 79 13.65 17.24 -6.82
C ALA A 79 13.25 16.97 -5.35
N GLN A 80 12.50 17.87 -4.72
CA GLN A 80 12.02 17.69 -3.35
C GLN A 80 11.10 16.46 -3.20
N LEU A 81 10.18 16.27 -4.16
CA LEU A 81 9.28 15.11 -4.17
C LEU A 81 10.05 13.79 -4.37
N ARG A 82 11.11 13.77 -5.19
CA ARG A 82 11.99 12.61 -5.32
C ARG A 82 12.70 12.26 -4.01
N ASP A 83 13.20 13.26 -3.30
CA ASP A 83 13.89 13.03 -2.02
C ASP A 83 12.93 12.51 -0.95
N GLN A 84 11.69 13.01 -0.91
CA GLN A 84 10.64 12.51 -0.03
C GLN A 84 10.26 11.05 -0.32
N ILE A 85 10.09 10.70 -1.61
CA ILE A 85 9.83 9.32 -2.04
C ILE A 85 10.99 8.40 -1.62
N ALA A 86 12.23 8.85 -1.77
CA ALA A 86 13.40 8.07 -1.37
C ALA A 86 13.46 7.84 0.14
N GLN A 87 13.14 8.85 0.96
CA GLN A 87 13.10 8.73 2.42
C GLN A 87 12.03 7.75 2.88
N LEU A 88 10.80 7.87 2.36
CA LEU A 88 9.70 6.97 2.69
C LEU A 88 9.97 5.52 2.28
N GLN A 89 10.60 5.29 1.12
CA GLN A 89 11.00 3.95 0.69
C GLN A 89 12.08 3.33 1.58
N VAL A 90 12.93 4.15 2.21
CA VAL A 90 13.96 3.68 3.15
C VAL A 90 13.33 3.34 4.50
N GLU A 91 12.35 4.10 4.96
CA GLU A 91 11.62 3.83 6.21
C GLU A 91 10.73 2.57 6.14
N ASP A 92 10.14 2.30 4.96
CA ASP A 92 9.33 1.10 4.70
C ASP A 92 10.16 -0.18 4.49
N ALA A 93 11.48 -0.07 4.40
CA ALA A 93 12.40 -1.21 4.40
C ALA A 93 12.87 -1.49 5.84
N PRO A 94 12.20 -2.37 6.62
CA PRO A 94 12.79 -2.80 7.88
C PRO A 94 14.07 -3.56 7.56
N ASP A 95 15.09 -3.33 8.37
CA ASP A 95 16.44 -3.92 8.37
C ASP A 95 16.59 -5.30 7.69
N ALA A 96 17.74 -5.42 6.99
CA ALA A 96 18.32 -6.60 6.36
C ALA A 96 18.13 -7.95 7.08
#